data_AF-A0A8D9DSF2-F1
#
_entry.id   AF-A0A8D9DSF2-F1
#
_cell.length_a   1.000
_cell.length_b   1.000
_cell.length_c   1.000
_cell.angle_alpha   90.00
_cell.angle_beta   90.00
_cell.angle_gamma   90.00
#
_symmetry.space_group_name_H-M   'P 1'
#
loop_
_entity.id
_entity.type
_entity.pdbx_description
1 polymer ?
#
loop_
_entity_poly.entity_id
_entity_poly.type
_entity_poly.pdbx_seq_one_letter_code
_entity_poly.pdbx_strand_id
1 'polypeptide(L)'
;MTGRNVYAILRAPRTASMESLVLNIPYRPLQSIYPGTLPGLALAMSLMKFFRRQRHWAKDIILLISEHEQLGVQAWLEAYHGTQCGVPGVLHSGDLEARGGAVQAAITLEIQFPRIDFFDVKVSGLNGQLPNLDLINLVHKLCSKEGVRHTIYNSESKTLKNPM
;
A
#
# COMPACT_ATOMS: atom_id res chain seq x y z
N MET A 1 21.81 7.90 9.24
CA MET A 1 20.42 8.14 9.67
C MET A 1 19.77 6.79 9.87
N THR A 2 18.96 6.61 10.91
CA THR A 2 18.27 5.34 11.21
C THR A 2 16.77 5.51 11.01
N GLY A 3 16.10 4.44 10.57
CA GLY A 3 14.65 4.39 10.42
C GLY A 3 14.12 3.06 10.90
N ARG A 4 12.86 3.05 11.34
CA ARG A 4 12.19 1.88 11.88
C ARG A 4 10.85 1.66 11.18
N ASN A 5 10.83 0.69 10.28
CA ASN A 5 9.57 0.19 9.76
C ASN A 5 8.93 -0.79 10.74
N VAL A 6 7.60 -0.83 10.74
CA VAL A 6 6.82 -1.82 11.47
C VAL A 6 5.96 -2.56 10.47
N TYR A 7 5.86 -3.89 10.60
CA TYR A 7 5.03 -4.67 9.71
C TYR A 7 4.28 -5.77 10.47
N ALA A 8 3.17 -6.23 9.89
CA ALA A 8 2.38 -7.34 10.39
C ALA A 8 1.86 -8.17 9.24
N ILE A 9 1.81 -9.50 9.41
CA ILE A 9 1.33 -10.42 8.38
C ILE A 9 0.03 -11.07 8.87
N LEU A 10 -1.07 -10.81 8.17
CA LEU A 10 -2.32 -11.54 8.31
C LEU A 10 -2.32 -12.70 7.32
N ARG A 11 -2.21 -13.93 7.84
CA ARG A 11 -2.18 -15.15 7.02
C ARG A 11 -3.55 -15.47 6.44
N ALA A 12 -3.60 -15.83 5.16
CA ALA A 12 -4.82 -16.31 4.53
C ALA A 12 -5.22 -17.69 5.10
N PRO A 13 -6.47 -17.89 5.57
CA PRO A 13 -6.84 -19.09 6.32
C PRO A 13 -6.90 -20.39 5.51
N ARG A 14 -6.99 -20.30 4.17
CA ARG A 14 -7.32 -21.44 3.29
C ARG A 14 -6.35 -21.67 2.13
N THR A 15 -5.21 -20.99 2.13
CA THR A 15 -4.24 -21.08 1.03
C THR A 15 -2.86 -21.43 1.56
N ALA A 16 -1.95 -21.85 0.68
CA ALA A 16 -0.58 -22.23 1.02
C ALA A 16 0.32 -21.03 1.42
N SER A 17 -0.25 -19.85 1.70
CA SER A 17 0.48 -18.63 2.08
C SER A 17 1.57 -18.23 1.06
N MET A 18 1.38 -18.61 -0.21
CA MET A 18 2.36 -18.43 -1.30
C MET A 18 2.31 -17.06 -1.96
N GLU A 19 1.26 -16.28 -1.74
CA GLU A 19 1.06 -14.96 -2.33
C GLU A 19 0.64 -13.96 -1.25
N SER A 20 1.03 -12.70 -1.42
CA SER A 20 0.69 -11.63 -0.50
C SER A 20 0.33 -10.32 -1.19
N LEU A 21 -0.50 -9.52 -0.52
CA LEU A 21 -0.79 -8.13 -0.84
C LEU A 21 -0.22 -7.23 0.25
N VAL A 22 0.49 -6.17 -0.14
CA VAL A 22 1.05 -5.20 0.81
C VAL A 22 0.13 -3.99 0.92
N LEU A 23 -0.22 -3.62 2.14
CA LEU A 23 -0.87 -2.38 2.49
C LEU A 23 0.13 -1.50 3.24
N ASN A 24 0.68 -0.49 2.56
CA ASN A 24 1.66 0.42 3.12
C ASN A 24 1.02 1.73 3.61
N ILE A 25 1.48 2.22 4.76
CA ILE A 25 1.12 3.54 5.28
C ILE A 25 2.42 4.23 5.70
N PRO A 26 2.80 5.34 5.07
CA PRO A 26 3.95 6.11 5.51
C PRO A 26 3.66 6.72 6.89
N TYR A 27 4.56 6.53 7.85
CA TYR A 27 4.51 7.20 9.14
C TYR A 27 5.32 8.49 9.07
N ARG A 28 4.67 9.60 9.41
CA ARG A 28 5.28 10.93 9.46
C ARG A 28 5.19 11.48 10.87
N PRO A 29 6.33 11.78 11.53
CA PRO A 29 6.31 12.42 12.83
C PRO A 29 5.74 13.84 12.73
N LEU A 30 5.33 14.42 13.86
CA LEU A 30 4.73 15.76 13.90
C LEU A 30 5.67 16.86 13.37
N GLN A 31 6.98 16.61 13.37
CA GLN A 31 8.02 17.51 12.88
C GLN A 31 8.31 17.35 11.37
N SER A 32 7.61 16.46 10.69
CA SER A 32 7.76 16.23 9.25
C SER A 32 7.38 17.47 8.45
N ILE A 33 8.12 17.73 7.36
CA ILE A 33 7.76 18.75 6.36
C ILE A 33 6.54 18.33 5.52
N TYR A 34 6.29 17.02 5.41
CA TYR A 34 5.13 16.47 4.71
C TYR A 34 3.92 16.41 5.63
N PRO A 35 2.69 16.55 5.08
CA PRO A 35 1.47 16.43 5.86
C PRO A 35 1.39 15.10 6.61
N GLY A 36 0.92 15.15 7.85
CA GLY A 36 0.77 13.97 8.70
C GLY A 36 -0.20 12.94 8.13
N THR A 37 0.03 11.67 8.46
CA THR A 37 -0.69 10.50 7.93
C THR A 37 -1.41 9.70 9.02
N LEU A 38 -1.55 10.29 10.21
CA LEU A 38 -2.19 9.66 11.37
C LEU A 38 -3.61 9.13 11.07
N PRO A 39 -4.47 9.85 10.31
CA PRO A 39 -5.77 9.30 9.94
C PRO A 39 -5.67 8.02 9.09
N GLY A 40 -4.72 7.96 8.16
CA GLY A 40 -4.45 6.76 7.37
C GLY A 40 -3.96 5.59 8.22
N LEU A 41 -3.10 5.86 9.20
CA LEU A 41 -2.63 4.86 10.16
C LEU A 41 -3.80 4.33 11.01
N ALA A 42 -4.66 5.20 11.53
CA ALA A 42 -5.84 4.80 12.30
C ALA A 42 -6.81 3.96 11.46
N LEU A 43 -7.03 4.33 10.19
CA LEU A 43 -7.85 3.55 9.26
C LEU A 43 -7.24 2.16 9.04
N ALA A 44 -5.93 2.07 8.77
CA ALA A 44 -5.25 0.81 8.56
C ALA A 44 -5.35 -0.13 9.77
N MET A 45 -5.21 0.40 10.99
CA MET A 45 -5.39 -0.38 12.22
C MET A 45 -6.83 -0.90 12.36
N SER A 46 -7.83 -0.07 12.02
CA SER A 46 -9.24 -0.49 11.99
C SER A 46 -9.49 -1.57 10.94
N LEU A 47 -8.93 -1.41 9.74
CA LEU A 47 -9.02 -2.40 8.66
C LEU A 47 -8.39 -3.72 9.06
N MET A 48 -7.19 -3.72 9.66
CA MET A 48 -6.55 -4.97 10.10
C MET A 48 -7.36 -5.68 11.18
N LYS A 49 -7.96 -4.93 12.12
CA LYS A 49 -8.87 -5.50 13.13
C LYS A 49 -10.10 -6.13 12.48
N PHE A 50 -10.65 -5.50 11.44
CA PHE A 50 -11.76 -6.04 10.67
C PHE A 50 -11.37 -7.27 9.84
N PHE A 51 -10.26 -7.21 9.09
CA PHE A 51 -9.75 -8.27 8.23
C PHE A 51 -9.44 -9.55 8.99
N ARG A 52 -8.95 -9.44 10.23
CA ARG A 52 -8.68 -10.60 11.10
C ARG A 52 -9.92 -11.48 11.34
N ARG A 53 -11.14 -10.92 11.24
CA ARG A 53 -12.39 -11.67 11.41
C ARG A 53 -12.91 -12.30 10.12
N GLN A 54 -12.38 -11.89 8.97
CA GLN A 54 -12.84 -12.36 7.67
C GLN A 54 -12.15 -13.66 7.27
N ARG A 55 -12.91 -14.62 6.74
CA ARG A 55 -12.39 -15.97 6.38
C ARG A 55 -12.11 -16.15 4.88
N HIS A 56 -12.35 -15.11 4.08
CA HIS A 56 -12.37 -15.19 2.61
C HIS A 56 -11.07 -14.75 1.94
N TRP A 57 -10.01 -14.48 2.71
CA TRP A 57 -8.73 -14.06 2.14
C TRP A 57 -8.07 -15.20 1.35
N ALA A 58 -7.79 -14.93 0.08
CA ALA A 58 -7.07 -15.84 -0.81
C ALA A 58 -5.55 -15.63 -0.79
N LYS A 59 -5.07 -14.53 -0.22
CA LYS A 59 -3.66 -14.10 -0.16
C LYS A 59 -3.37 -13.53 1.23
N ASP A 60 -2.13 -13.66 1.67
CA ASP A 60 -1.69 -12.99 2.90
C ASP A 60 -1.81 -11.48 2.73
N ILE A 61 -2.14 -10.77 3.81
CA ILE A 61 -2.15 -9.31 3.83
C ILE A 61 -1.01 -8.85 4.74
N ILE A 62 -0.08 -8.10 4.17
CA ILE A 62 1.03 -7.51 4.89
C ILE A 62 0.69 -6.05 5.15
N LEU A 63 0.46 -5.68 6.40
CA LEU A 63 0.45 -4.27 6.81
C LEU A 63 1.91 -3.82 6.95
N LEU A 64 2.29 -2.75 6.26
CA LEU A 64 3.59 -2.09 6.40
C LEU A 64 3.35 -0.64 6.86
N ILE A 65 4.05 -0.23 7.89
CA ILE A 65 4.15 1.14 8.35
C ILE A 65 5.60 1.56 8.09
N SER A 66 5.80 2.40 7.08
CA SER A 66 7.14 2.78 6.61
C SER A 66 7.56 4.12 7.17
N GLU A 67 8.75 4.19 7.77
CA GLU A 67 9.38 5.47 8.11
C GLU A 67 10.25 5.94 6.94
N HIS A 68 10.44 7.26 6.76
CA HIS A 68 11.25 7.84 5.68
C HIS A 68 10.74 7.49 4.27
N GLU A 69 9.41 7.41 4.12
CA GLU A 69 8.73 7.24 2.82
C GLU A 69 9.30 6.06 1.99
N GLN A 70 9.80 6.35 0.79
CA GLN A 70 10.33 5.35 -0.15
C GLN A 70 11.59 4.65 0.37
N LEU A 71 12.43 5.31 1.17
CA LEU A 71 13.65 4.71 1.71
C LEU A 71 13.32 3.60 2.70
N GLY A 72 12.33 3.82 3.58
CA GLY A 72 11.83 2.78 4.46
C GLY A 72 11.27 1.60 3.68
N VAL A 73 10.41 1.87 2.69
CA VAL A 73 9.84 0.81 1.84
C VAL A 73 10.93 0.03 1.12
N GLN A 74 11.96 0.70 0.58
CA GLN A 74 13.09 0.03 -0.07
C GLN A 74 13.85 -0.86 0.90
N ALA A 75 14.19 -0.37 2.10
CA ALA A 75 14.89 -1.16 3.11
C ALA A 75 14.09 -2.40 3.50
N TRP A 76 12.76 -2.26 3.60
CA TRP A 76 11.87 -3.39 3.86
C TRP A 76 11.83 -4.38 2.69
N LEU A 77 11.76 -3.91 1.44
CA LEU A 77 11.78 -4.77 0.26
C LEU A 77 13.09 -5.55 0.12
N GLU A 78 14.23 -4.89 0.36
CA GLU A 78 15.55 -5.53 0.37
C GLU A 78 15.60 -6.64 1.43
N ALA A 79 15.15 -6.35 2.65
CA ALA A 79 15.03 -7.32 3.72
C ALA A 79 14.03 -8.46 3.40
N TYR A 80 12.96 -8.17 2.66
CA TYR A 80 11.92 -9.12 2.27
C TYR A 80 12.38 -10.09 1.19
N HIS A 81 13.13 -9.60 0.21
CA HIS A 81 13.63 -10.40 -0.91
C HIS A 81 15.01 -10.99 -0.65
N GLY A 82 15.72 -10.54 0.40
CA GLY A 82 17.11 -10.94 0.65
C GLY A 82 18.06 -10.40 -0.42
N THR A 83 17.79 -9.19 -0.91
CA THR A 83 18.52 -8.54 -2.00
C THR A 83 19.04 -7.18 -1.55
N GLN A 84 20.07 -6.67 -2.21
CA GLN A 84 20.53 -5.28 -2.06
C GLN A 84 20.39 -4.55 -3.38
N CYS A 85 19.79 -3.37 -3.39
CA CYS A 85 19.59 -2.58 -4.60
C CYS A 85 20.55 -1.39 -4.62
N GLY A 86 21.19 -1.15 -5.77
CA GLY A 86 22.08 0.00 -5.96
C GLY A 86 23.50 -0.22 -5.45
N VAL A 87 24.11 0.83 -4.89
CA VAL A 87 25.50 0.82 -4.43
C VAL A 87 25.60 0.19 -3.03
N PRO A 88 26.45 -0.83 -2.81
CA PRO A 88 26.64 -1.42 -1.50
C PRO A 88 27.04 -0.38 -0.44
N GLY A 89 26.47 -0.49 0.76
CA GLY A 89 26.76 0.40 1.89
C GLY A 89 25.97 1.71 1.93
N VAL A 90 25.08 1.96 0.96
CA VAL A 90 24.19 3.14 0.99
C VAL A 90 22.95 2.89 1.85
N LEU A 91 22.33 1.73 1.70
CA LEU A 91 21.17 1.31 2.48
C LEU A 91 21.48 -0.03 3.15
N HIS A 92 21.32 -0.06 4.47
CA HIS A 92 21.44 -1.29 5.25
C HIS A 92 20.05 -1.74 5.64
N SER A 93 19.52 -2.71 4.90
CA SER A 93 18.31 -3.42 5.28
C SER A 93 18.59 -4.28 6.52
N GLY A 94 17.68 -4.25 7.49
CA GLY A 94 17.72 -5.15 8.64
C GLY A 94 17.18 -6.54 8.27
N ASP A 95 17.04 -7.40 9.27
CA ASP A 95 16.45 -8.73 9.09
C ASP A 95 14.94 -8.71 9.34
N LEU A 96 14.21 -9.63 8.70
CA LEU A 96 12.79 -9.88 8.96
C LEU A 96 12.63 -11.21 9.69
N GLU A 97 11.96 -11.19 10.84
CA GLU A 97 11.64 -12.40 11.62
C GLU A 97 10.65 -13.32 10.89
N ALA A 98 9.81 -12.74 10.04
CA ALA A 98 8.81 -13.47 9.26
C ALA A 98 8.59 -12.82 7.89
N ARG A 99 8.25 -13.64 6.89
CA ARG A 99 7.90 -13.22 5.52
C ARG A 99 6.57 -13.80 5.05
N GLY A 100 5.90 -13.08 4.16
CA GLY A 100 4.73 -13.55 3.43
C GLY A 100 5.11 -14.35 2.19
N GLY A 101 4.12 -14.64 1.36
CA GLY A 101 4.35 -15.18 0.01
C GLY A 101 4.93 -14.15 -0.97
N ALA A 102 4.91 -14.47 -2.26
CA ALA A 102 5.28 -13.53 -3.31
C ALA A 102 4.34 -12.30 -3.29
N VAL A 103 4.92 -11.09 -3.28
CA VAL A 103 4.13 -9.84 -3.31
C VAL A 103 3.53 -9.67 -4.71
N GLN A 104 2.20 -9.72 -4.78
CA GLN A 104 1.46 -9.60 -6.03
C GLN A 104 1.04 -8.16 -6.34
N ALA A 105 0.79 -7.38 -5.29
CA ALA A 105 0.44 -5.97 -5.40
C ALA A 105 0.77 -5.25 -4.08
N ALA A 106 1.00 -3.95 -4.19
CA ALA A 106 1.15 -3.06 -3.05
C ALA A 106 0.22 -1.85 -3.21
N ILE A 107 -0.44 -1.47 -2.13
CA ILE A 107 -1.29 -0.28 -2.05
C ILE A 107 -0.71 0.60 -0.96
N THR A 108 -0.37 1.84 -1.30
CA THR A 108 0.04 2.84 -0.31
C THR A 108 -1.15 3.76 -0.01
N LEU A 109 -1.57 3.83 1.26
CA LEU A 109 -2.61 4.74 1.71
C LEU A 109 -1.98 6.00 2.33
N GLU A 110 -1.94 7.08 1.57
CA GLU A 110 -1.52 8.39 2.05
C GLU A 110 -2.75 9.23 2.40
N ILE A 111 -3.29 9.04 3.60
CA ILE A 111 -4.51 9.71 4.05
C ILE A 111 -4.17 10.70 5.16
N GLN A 112 -4.41 11.98 4.85
CA GLN A 112 -4.02 13.11 5.70
C GLN A 112 -5.15 13.61 6.60
N PHE A 113 -6.41 13.36 6.22
CA PHE A 113 -7.59 13.89 6.90
C PHE A 113 -8.56 12.76 7.27
N PRO A 114 -9.29 12.87 8.40
CA PRO A 114 -10.25 11.85 8.84
C PRO A 114 -11.53 11.81 7.98
N ARG A 115 -11.87 12.94 7.33
CA ARG A 115 -12.94 13.02 6.33
C ARG A 115 -12.30 13.02 4.95
N ILE A 116 -12.79 12.14 4.09
CA ILE A 116 -12.29 11.99 2.72
C ILE A 116 -13.40 12.41 1.76
N ASP A 117 -13.19 13.50 1.06
CA ASP A 117 -14.12 14.01 0.04
C ASP A 117 -13.66 13.68 -1.39
N PHE A 118 -12.40 13.26 -1.54
CA PHE A 118 -11.74 13.04 -2.82
C PHE A 118 -10.54 12.09 -2.70
N PHE A 119 -10.34 11.25 -3.72
CA PHE A 119 -9.12 10.45 -3.90
C PHE A 119 -8.44 10.75 -5.24
N ASP A 120 -7.13 11.00 -5.22
CA ASP A 120 -6.30 10.88 -6.43
C ASP A 120 -5.63 9.50 -6.45
N VAL A 121 -5.99 8.69 -7.45
CA VAL A 121 -5.41 7.37 -7.65
C VAL A 121 -4.14 7.52 -8.47
N LYS A 122 -3.00 7.47 -7.78
CA LYS A 122 -1.68 7.40 -8.41
C LYS A 122 -1.33 5.95 -8.65
N VAL A 123 -0.82 5.68 -9.83
CA VAL A 123 -0.40 4.34 -10.20
C VAL A 123 1.12 4.34 -10.43
N SER A 124 1.75 3.19 -10.31
CA SER A 124 3.17 3.03 -10.61
C SER A 124 3.36 1.70 -11.33
N GLY A 125 3.94 1.78 -12.52
CA GLY A 125 4.35 0.63 -13.32
C GLY A 125 5.87 0.50 -13.30
N LEU A 126 6.38 -0.72 -13.42
CA LEU A 126 7.81 -0.97 -13.47
C LEU A 126 8.29 -0.86 -14.93
N ASN A 127 9.30 -0.04 -15.21
CA ASN A 127 9.94 0.07 -16.54
C ASN A 127 8.97 0.32 -17.72
N GLY A 128 7.94 1.13 -17.52
CA GLY A 128 6.94 1.40 -18.56
C GLY A 128 5.93 0.28 -18.78
N GLN A 129 5.96 -0.80 -17.98
CA GLN A 129 4.85 -1.75 -17.93
C GLN A 129 3.60 -1.07 -17.43
N LEU A 130 2.48 -1.41 -18.05
CA LEU A 130 1.19 -0.96 -17.58
C LEU A 130 0.94 -1.51 -16.17
N PRO A 131 0.44 -0.68 -15.26
CA PRO A 131 0.03 -1.17 -13.95
C PRO A 131 -1.12 -2.18 -14.07
N ASN A 132 -1.35 -2.94 -13.01
CA ASN A 132 -2.48 -3.86 -12.95
C ASN A 132 -3.81 -3.09 -13.11
N LEU A 133 -4.38 -3.16 -14.32
CA LEU A 133 -5.57 -2.40 -14.69
C LEU A 133 -6.81 -2.86 -13.91
N ASP A 134 -6.86 -4.11 -13.47
CA ASP A 134 -7.96 -4.62 -12.65
C ASP A 134 -7.99 -3.93 -11.28
N LEU A 135 -6.83 -3.65 -10.68
CA LEU A 135 -6.75 -2.92 -9.42
C LEU A 135 -7.24 -1.48 -9.57
N ILE A 136 -6.84 -0.82 -10.66
CA ILE A 136 -7.28 0.55 -10.98
C ILE A 136 -8.79 0.58 -11.23
N ASN A 137 -9.28 -0.36 -12.04
CA ASN A 137 -10.70 -0.50 -12.35
C ASN A 137 -11.52 -0.80 -11.08
N LEU A 138 -10.99 -1.59 -10.15
CA LEU A 138 -11.62 -1.86 -8.87
C LEU A 138 -11.79 -0.57 -8.06
N VAL A 139 -10.74 0.24 -7.94
CA VAL A 139 -10.81 1.52 -7.22
C VAL A 139 -11.80 2.46 -7.88
N HIS A 140 -11.74 2.61 -9.21
CA HIS A 140 -12.68 3.45 -9.96
C HIS A 140 -14.14 3.03 -9.71
N LYS A 141 -14.44 1.72 -9.82
CA LYS A 141 -15.78 1.18 -9.58
C LYS A 141 -16.24 1.37 -8.14
N LEU A 142 -15.35 1.18 -7.16
CA LEU A 142 -15.66 1.36 -5.74
C LEU A 142 -15.98 2.82 -5.44
N CYS A 143 -15.14 3.76 -5.86
CA CYS A 143 -15.38 5.19 -5.67
C CYS A 143 -16.67 5.65 -6.35
N SER A 144 -16.94 5.17 -7.56
CA SER A 144 -18.18 5.49 -8.30
C SER A 144 -19.43 4.96 -7.59
N LYS A 145 -19.34 3.74 -7.04
CA LYS A 145 -20.45 3.10 -6.32
C LYS A 145 -20.74 3.79 -4.98
N GLU A 146 -19.71 4.20 -4.24
CA GLU A 146 -19.84 4.85 -2.94
C GLU A 146 -20.01 6.38 -3.05
N GLY A 147 -20.08 6.93 -4.26
CA GLY A 147 -20.27 8.37 -4.50
C GLY A 147 -19.06 9.23 -4.11
N VAL A 148 -17.86 8.64 -4.05
CA VAL A 148 -16.62 9.36 -3.70
C VAL A 148 -15.97 9.90 -4.97
N ARG A 149 -15.73 11.21 -5.01
CA ARG A 149 -15.05 11.86 -6.14
C ARG A 149 -13.62 11.34 -6.25
N HIS A 150 -13.15 11.08 -7.46
CA HIS A 150 -11.78 10.62 -7.66
C HIS A 150 -11.21 10.96 -9.04
N THR A 151 -9.89 11.08 -9.11
CA THR A 151 -9.10 11.18 -10.35
C THR A 151 -8.16 9.99 -10.48
N ILE A 152 -7.64 9.79 -11.69
CA ILE A 152 -6.53 8.86 -11.94
C ILE A 152 -5.38 9.72 -12.51
N TYR A 153 -4.24 9.75 -11.82
CA TYR A 153 -3.09 10.61 -12.15
C TYR A 153 -3.44 12.09 -12.37
N ASN A 154 -4.21 12.70 -11.46
CA ASN A 154 -4.70 14.08 -11.58
C ASN A 154 -5.49 14.36 -12.87
N SER A 155 -5.88 13.34 -13.63
CA SER A 155 -6.80 13.44 -14.75
C SER A 155 -8.18 13.05 -14.26
N GLU A 156 -9.18 13.89 -14.49
CA GLU A 156 -10.57 13.47 -14.34
C GLU A 156 -10.79 12.27 -15.22
N SER A 157 -11.21 11.15 -14.62
CA SER A 157 -11.61 9.97 -15.38
C SER A 157 -12.72 10.42 -16.32
N LYS A 158 -12.39 10.63 -17.59
CA LYS A 158 -13.38 10.89 -18.64
C LYS A 158 -14.34 9.71 -18.57
N THR A 159 -15.51 9.96 -18.00
CA THR A 159 -16.67 9.07 -18.11
C THR A 159 -16.72 8.61 -19.57
N LEU A 160 -16.61 7.29 -19.76
CA LEU A 160 -17.15 6.63 -20.94
C LEU A 160 -18.61 7.08 -21.02
N LYS A 161 -18.86 8.15 -21.77
CA LYS A 161 -20.22 8.55 -22.12
C LYS A 161 -20.80 7.36 -22.87
N ASN A 162 -21.85 6.74 -22.32
CA ASN A 162 -22.66 5.80 -23.07
C ASN A 162 -23.03 6.44 -24.40
N PRO A 163 -22.82 5.78 -25.55
CA PRO A 163 -23.47 6.20 -26.77
C PRO A 163 -24.98 6.02 -26.58
N MET A 164 -25.75 7.09 -26.78
CA MET A 164 -27.15 6.96 -27.18
C MET A 164 -27.22 6.48 -28.62
#